data_AF-A0A4Q1A946-F1
#
_entry.id   AF-A0A4Q1A946-F1
#
_cell.length_a   1.000
_cell.length_b   1.000
_cell.length_c   1.000
_cell.angle_alpha   90.00
_cell.angle_beta   90.00
_cell.angle_gamma   90.00
#
_symmetry.space_group_name_H-M   'P 1'
#
loop_
_entity.id
_entity.type
_entity.pdbx_description
1 polymer ?
#
loop_
_entity_poly.entity_id
_entity_poly.type
_entity_poly.pdbx_seq_one_letter_code
_entity_poly.pdbx_strand_id
1 'polypeptide(L)' 'ATPEDQLSILSSARRIAKKVVVVTMETMDDMIHEAGFEITDRCITRKGSFTRQILVCE' A
#
# COMPACT_ATOMS: atom_id res chain seq x y z
N ALA A 1 4.34 -10.09 -9.03
CA ALA A 1 5.02 -8.81 -9.35
C ALA A 1 6.31 -8.78 -8.56
N THR A 2 7.38 -8.23 -9.12
CA THR A 2 8.62 -8.04 -8.34
C THR A 2 8.43 -6.88 -7.35
N PRO A 3 9.27 -6.77 -6.30
CA PRO A 3 9.24 -5.61 -5.41
C PRO A 3 9.43 -4.28 -6.15
N GLU A 4 10.28 -4.27 -7.19
CA GLU A 4 10.51 -3.08 -8.04
C GLU A 4 9.24 -2.66 -8.80
N ASP A 5 8.50 -3.64 -9.36
CA ASP A 5 7.22 -3.36 -10.01
C ASP A 5 6.21 -2.77 -9.02
N GLN A 6 6.18 -3.28 -7.77
CA GLN A 6 5.28 -2.79 -6.73
C GLN A 6 5.60 -1.36 -6.31
N LEU A 7 6.89 -1.05 -6.12
CA LEU A 7 7.34 0.31 -5.80
C LEU A 7 7.07 1.28 -6.95
N SER A 8 7.24 0.86 -8.19
CA SER A 8 6.93 1.66 -9.37
C SER A 8 5.45 2.06 -9.45
N ILE A 9 4.55 1.14 -9.09
CA ILE A 9 3.10 1.42 -8.98
C ILE A 9 2.84 2.48 -7.91
N LEU A 10 3.41 2.32 -6.71
CA LEU A 10 3.23 3.28 -5.60
C LEU A 10 3.80 4.67 -5.95
N SER A 11 4.99 4.71 -6.53
CA SER A 11 5.65 5.96 -6.98
C SER A 11 4.83 6.67 -8.06
N SER A 12 4.26 5.91 -9.00
CA SER A 12 3.36 6.45 -10.02
C SER A 12 2.07 7.00 -9.39
N ALA A 13 1.50 6.30 -8.41
CA ALA A 13 0.32 6.76 -7.69
C ALA A 13 0.59 8.09 -6.94
N ARG A 14 1.76 8.23 -6.29
CA ARG A 14 2.15 9.46 -5.58
C ARG A 14 2.18 10.70 -6.46
N ARG A 15 2.54 10.53 -7.74
CA ARG A 15 2.59 11.64 -8.72
C ARG A 15 1.21 12.18 -9.08
N ILE A 16 0.17 11.35 -8.98
CA ILE A 16 -1.19 11.69 -9.45
C ILE A 16 -2.22 11.79 -8.33
N ALA A 17 -1.89 11.37 -7.11
CA ALA A 17 -2.78 11.38 -5.96
C ALA A 17 -2.03 11.84 -4.69
N LYS A 18 -2.72 12.67 -3.90
CA LYS A 18 -2.29 13.05 -2.54
C LYS A 18 -2.75 12.06 -1.47
N LYS A 19 -3.70 11.19 -1.79
CA LYS A 19 -4.27 10.21 -0.86
C LYS A 19 -4.67 8.97 -1.64
N VAL A 20 -4.30 7.79 -1.13
CA VAL A 20 -4.56 6.50 -1.76
C VAL A 20 -5.05 5.48 -0.74
N VAL A 21 -5.80 4.48 -1.22
CA VAL A 21 -6.12 3.28 -0.45
C VAL A 21 -5.39 2.10 -1.09
N VAL A 22 -4.48 1.48 -0.34
CA VAL A 22 -3.71 0.32 -0.79
C VAL A 22 -4.31 -0.94 -0.17
N VAL A 23 -4.62 -1.93 -1.01
CA VAL A 23 -5.11 -3.24 -0.57
C VAL A 23 -4.08 -4.29 -0.96
N THR A 24 -3.50 -4.94 0.04
CA THR A 24 -2.38 -5.89 -0.15
C THR A 24 -2.56 -7.13 0.74
N MET A 25 -1.93 -8.24 0.36
CA MET A 25 -1.88 -9.46 1.18
C MET A 25 -0.70 -9.46 2.15
N GLU A 26 0.35 -8.69 1.85
CA GLU A 26 1.61 -8.64 2.59
C GLU A 26 1.89 -7.22 3.07
N THR A 27 2.72 -7.08 4.11
CA THR A 27 3.13 -5.75 4.60
C THR A 27 3.99 -5.06 3.54
N MET A 28 3.67 -3.80 3.23
CA MET A 28 4.36 -2.99 2.21
C MET A 28 4.83 -1.64 2.76
N ASP A 29 4.89 -1.50 4.08
CA ASP A 29 5.11 -0.23 4.78
C ASP A 29 6.35 0.50 4.28
N ASP A 30 7.48 -0.20 4.17
CA ASP A 30 8.73 0.38 3.69
C ASP A 30 8.59 0.94 2.25
N MET A 31 7.96 0.20 1.34
CA MET A 31 7.72 0.65 -0.03
C MET A 31 6.73 1.83 -0.10
N ILE A 32 5.74 1.87 0.80
CA ILE A 32 4.78 2.98 0.89
C ILE A 32 5.49 4.26 1.35
N HIS A 33 6.34 4.16 2.37
CA HIS A 33 7.16 5.27 2.83
C HIS A 33 8.19 5.70 1.78
N GLU A 34 8.86 4.75 1.12
CA GLU A 34 9.81 5.03 0.04
C GLU A 34 9.15 5.76 -1.14
N ALA A 35 7.91 5.40 -1.47
CA ALA A 35 7.12 6.08 -2.50
C ALA A 35 6.63 7.49 -2.07
N GLY A 36 6.92 7.92 -0.84
CA GLY A 36 6.61 9.27 -0.33
C GLY A 36 5.19 9.42 0.21
N PHE A 37 4.58 8.32 0.67
CA PHE A 37 3.32 8.34 1.40
C PHE A 37 3.53 8.02 2.89
N GLU A 38 2.65 8.53 3.74
CA GLU A 38 2.52 8.19 5.15
C GLU A 38 1.25 7.36 5.36
N ILE A 39 1.33 6.28 6.13
CA ILE A 39 0.16 5.45 6.46
C ILE A 39 -0.62 6.14 7.59
N THR A 40 -1.81 6.64 7.28
CA THR A 40 -2.66 7.37 8.22
C THR A 40 -3.69 6.47 8.92
N ASP A 41 -4.06 5.36 8.30
CA ASP A 41 -4.94 4.36 8.90
C ASP A 41 -4.66 2.95 8.33
N ARG A 42 -4.95 1.93 9.13
CA ARG A 42 -4.77 0.52 8.77
C ARG A 42 -5.89 -0.33 9.33
N CYS A 43 -6.45 -1.19 8.48
CA CYS A 43 -7.26 -2.30 8.93
C CYS A 43 -6.92 -3.61 8.22
N ILE A 44 -7.42 -4.72 8.77
CA ILE A 44 -7.20 -6.06 8.24
C ILE A 44 -8.55 -6.71 8.00
N THR A 45 -8.74 -7.26 6.80
CA THR A 45 -9.91 -8.09 6.46
C THR A 45 -9.51 -9.54 6.29
N ARG A 46 -10.39 -10.44 6.70
CA ARG A 46 -10.16 -11.90 6.64
C ARG A 46 -11.33 -12.62 5.98
N LYS A 47 -11.03 -13.56 5.09
CA LYS A 47 -11.97 -14.53 4.53
C LYS A 47 -11.36 -15.92 4.63
N GLY A 48 -11.74 -16.67 5.67
CA GLY A 48 -11.06 -17.92 6.02
C GLY A 48 -9.59 -17.65 6.39
N SER A 49 -8.65 -18.39 5.79
CA SER A 49 -7.21 -18.15 5.94
C SER A 49 -6.70 -16.95 5.13
N PHE A 50 -7.51 -16.38 4.24
CA PHE A 50 -7.08 -15.29 3.37
C PHE A 50 -7.14 -13.95 4.11
N THR A 51 -6.01 -13.28 4.27
CA THR A 51 -5.87 -12.02 5.00
C THR A 51 -5.43 -10.91 4.05
N ARG A 52 -6.03 -9.73 4.17
CA ARG A 52 -5.67 -8.53 3.41
C ARG A 52 -5.49 -7.37 4.35
N GLN A 53 -4.46 -6.58 4.14
CA GLN A 53 -4.28 -5.26 4.74
C GLN A 53 -4.92 -4.21 3.85
N ILE A 54 -5.61 -3.27 4.46
CA ILE A 54 -6.18 -2.09 3.80
C ILE A 54 -5.55 -0.88 4.48
N LEU A 55 -4.83 -0.08 3.72
CA LEU A 55 -4.02 1.04 4.19
C LEU A 55 -4.52 2.32 3.57
N VAL A 56 -4.78 3.33 4.38
CA VAL A 56 -5.02 4.70 3.91
C VAL A 56 -3.69 5.43 3.98
N CYS A 57 -3.24 5.99 2.86
CA CYS A 57 -1.92 6.63 2.78
C CYS A 57 -2.03 8.05 2.20
N GLU A 58 -1.26 9.00 2.70
CA GLU A 58 -1.24 10.43 2.33
C GLU A 58 0.18 10.99 2.10
#